data_AF-A0AA36MJT5-F1
#
_entry.id   AF-A0AA36MJT5-F1
#
_cell.length_a   1.000
_cell.length_b   1.000
_cell.length_c   1.000
_cell.angle_alpha   90.00
_cell.angle_beta   90.00
_cell.angle_gamma   90.00
#
_symmetry.space_group_name_H-M   'P 1'
#
loop_
_entity.id
_entity.type
_entity.pdbx_description
1 polymer ?
#
loop_
_entity_poly.entity_id
_entity_poly.type
_entity_poly.pdbx_seq_one_letter_code
_entity_poly.pdbx_strand_id
1 'polypeptide(L)'
;MARSSKVAVGSVLGAATLGGLAFVAPTARPVEAESQVATSSQRFLSGGLLSQGKPRAAQNVVACRSLAKLKIDEVDLKDKRVFIRVDFNVPQDKQDPNIITNTARIDAALPTIKYALDNGAKSVVLCSHLGCPDGQFKFSMKPVAKVVEEKLGRPVKLMKDVIGEDVEAACADPEPGTETGKGKDADGNKVKADDEQVKTFRASLAKLADIYCSDAFGTAHRAHSSMVGEGFPVKCSGFLLAKELDYFAKVVDAPTRPVCGILGGAKVADKIQLIMNLLDKVDIMIIGGGMAFTFIKQAGVDIGDSLYDEEGAKLVPEIRKKAEEKGVELILPVDFVCSSKFGEDGEIKDGDMSTGVPDGFLGLDIGPKSIAMNDEAIKKSKTIVWNGPMGVFEMASFEKGTKQMMETIVEVTKEGAASVIGGGDTATACKKYDTVDKVSHCSTGGGASLELLEGKVLPGVATLDDSKALADA
;
A
#
# COMPACT_ATOMS: atom_id res chain seq x y z
N MET A 1 6.35 -14.75 70.39
CA MET A 1 6.48 -13.80 69.26
C MET A 1 6.90 -14.60 68.03
N ALA A 2 6.07 -14.70 67.00
CA ALA A 2 6.43 -15.37 65.74
C ALA A 2 5.38 -15.09 64.64
N ARG A 3 5.84 -14.62 63.47
CA ARG A 3 5.68 -15.32 62.17
C ARG A 3 6.38 -14.55 61.04
N SER A 4 6.77 -15.31 60.02
CA SER A 4 7.40 -14.81 58.79
C SER A 4 6.35 -14.28 57.81
N SER A 5 6.73 -13.28 57.01
CA SER A 5 5.98 -12.83 55.82
C SER A 5 6.96 -12.44 54.70
N LYS A 6 7.51 -13.43 53.97
CA LYS A 6 8.06 -13.15 52.64
C LYS A 6 6.89 -12.96 51.67
N VAL A 7 6.78 -11.78 51.06
CA VAL A 7 5.96 -11.58 49.86
C VAL A 7 6.89 -11.61 48.66
N ALA A 8 6.61 -12.47 47.68
CA ALA A 8 7.40 -12.54 46.45
C ALA A 8 7.02 -11.38 45.52
N VAL A 9 8.02 -10.67 44.99
CA VAL A 9 7.80 -9.70 43.90
C VAL A 9 7.66 -10.52 42.61
N GLY A 10 6.41 -10.82 42.25
CA GLY A 10 6.07 -11.56 41.03
C GLY A 10 6.33 -10.73 39.77
N SER A 11 6.75 -11.41 38.71
CA SER A 11 7.07 -10.85 37.40
C SER A 11 5.90 -10.07 36.78
N VAL A 12 6.17 -8.83 36.36
CA VAL A 12 5.29 -8.03 35.48
C VAL A 12 6.12 -7.47 34.34
N LEU A 13 6.26 -8.26 33.27
CA LEU A 13 6.69 -7.82 31.94
C LEU A 13 5.82 -8.54 30.93
N GLY A 14 5.11 -7.79 30.08
CA GLY A 14 4.09 -8.32 29.18
C GLY A 14 4.60 -8.55 27.76
N ALA A 15 4.13 -9.64 27.14
CA ALA A 15 4.12 -9.77 25.69
C ALA A 15 2.94 -8.95 25.11
N ALA A 16 3.16 -8.15 24.06
CA ALA A 16 2.14 -7.65 23.14
C ALA A 16 2.74 -6.70 22.07
N THR A 17 2.77 -7.11 20.79
CA THR A 17 2.69 -6.16 19.64
C THR A 17 2.18 -6.77 18.32
N LEU A 18 2.21 -8.09 18.18
CA LEU A 18 1.68 -8.83 17.02
C LEU A 18 0.59 -9.81 17.46
N GLY A 19 -0.14 -10.40 16.51
CA GLY A 19 -1.10 -11.48 16.78
C GLY A 19 -0.98 -12.60 15.76
N GLY A 20 -0.73 -13.83 16.24
CA GLY A 20 -0.59 -15.03 15.42
C GLY A 20 -1.94 -15.70 15.17
N LEU A 21 -2.43 -15.63 13.93
CA LEU A 21 -3.53 -16.48 13.49
C LEU A 21 -2.99 -17.84 13.05
N ALA A 22 -3.49 -18.88 13.70
CA ALA A 22 -3.89 -20.13 13.07
C ALA A 22 -2.90 -20.81 12.12
N PHE A 23 -2.29 -21.85 12.67
CA PHE A 23 -2.08 -23.09 11.95
C PHE A 23 -3.41 -23.57 11.33
N VAL A 24 -3.53 -23.52 10.00
CA VAL A 24 -4.60 -24.21 9.26
C VAL A 24 -4.02 -25.49 8.66
N ALA A 25 -4.58 -26.64 9.04
CA ALA A 25 -4.19 -27.94 8.50
C ALA A 25 -4.90 -28.22 7.16
N PRO A 26 -4.25 -28.88 6.19
CA PRO A 26 -4.96 -29.46 5.05
C PRO A 26 -5.92 -30.56 5.54
N THR A 27 -7.21 -30.43 5.22
CA THR A 27 -8.20 -31.47 5.53
C THR A 27 -8.08 -32.61 4.52
N ALA A 28 -7.81 -33.82 5.02
CA ALA A 28 -7.74 -35.01 4.18
C ALA A 28 -9.08 -35.23 3.45
N ARG A 29 -9.03 -35.32 2.12
CA ARG A 29 -10.13 -35.80 1.27
C ARG A 29 -9.66 -36.98 0.41
N PRO A 30 -10.58 -37.82 -0.09
CA PRO A 30 -10.24 -39.12 -0.67
C PRO A 30 -9.39 -39.00 -1.93
N VAL A 31 -8.56 -40.01 -2.16
CA VAL A 31 -7.86 -40.21 -3.43
C VAL A 31 -8.80 -40.94 -4.39
N GLU A 32 -9.17 -40.28 -5.48
CA GLU A 32 -9.63 -40.94 -6.71
C GLU A 32 -8.56 -40.76 -7.79
N ALA A 33 -8.42 -41.74 -8.68
CA ALA A 33 -7.19 -41.97 -9.44
C ALA A 33 -7.36 -41.77 -10.96
N GLU A 34 -6.27 -41.31 -11.58
CA GLU A 34 -5.89 -41.43 -13.00
C GLU A 34 -6.92 -41.08 -14.10
N SER A 35 -6.49 -40.16 -14.97
CA SER A 35 -6.39 -40.51 -16.40
C SER A 35 -5.17 -39.82 -17.03
N GLN A 36 -4.59 -40.47 -18.03
CA GLN A 36 -3.44 -40.00 -18.80
C GLN A 36 -3.92 -39.21 -20.03
N VAL A 37 -3.05 -38.40 -20.66
CA VAL A 37 -2.88 -38.41 -22.14
C VAL A 37 -1.66 -37.60 -22.60
N ALA A 38 -0.95 -38.17 -23.60
CA ALA A 38 -0.02 -37.62 -24.58
C ALA A 38 0.82 -36.36 -24.27
N THR A 39 2.15 -36.54 -24.26
CA THR A 39 3.08 -35.54 -24.78
C THR A 39 2.93 -35.39 -26.30
N SER A 40 3.23 -34.20 -26.82
CA SER A 40 3.61 -34.04 -28.23
C SER A 40 4.71 -32.99 -28.38
N SER A 41 5.61 -33.19 -29.33
CA SER A 41 6.79 -32.33 -29.53
C SER A 41 6.81 -31.80 -30.96
N GLN A 42 7.07 -30.50 -31.13
CA GLN A 42 7.41 -29.94 -32.43
C GLN A 42 8.68 -29.09 -32.35
N ARG A 43 9.60 -29.34 -33.29
CA ARG A 43 10.79 -28.53 -33.56
C ARG A 43 10.59 -27.80 -34.89
N PHE A 44 10.73 -26.48 -34.90
CA PHE A 44 11.18 -25.71 -36.07
C PHE A 44 12.17 -24.67 -35.54
N LEU A 45 13.47 -24.84 -35.74
CA LEU A 45 14.27 -24.63 -36.96
C LEU A 45 14.84 -23.20 -37.04
N SER A 46 16.13 -23.14 -37.31
CA SER A 46 17.01 -21.98 -37.18
C SER A 46 17.06 -21.10 -38.44
N GLY A 47 17.37 -19.81 -38.25
CA GLY A 47 17.83 -18.93 -39.34
C GLY A 47 17.98 -17.46 -38.92
N GLY A 48 19.15 -16.88 -39.16
CA GLY A 48 19.42 -15.44 -38.95
C GLY A 48 20.73 -15.16 -38.22
N LEU A 49 21.71 -14.61 -38.94
CA LEU A 49 23.00 -14.16 -38.40
C LEU A 49 23.26 -12.71 -38.90
N LEU A 50 24.19 -12.01 -38.24
CA LEU A 50 24.79 -10.72 -38.61
C LEU A 50 24.00 -9.44 -38.25
N SER A 51 24.44 -8.78 -37.18
CA SER A 51 24.95 -7.40 -37.26
C SER A 51 25.78 -7.08 -36.00
N GLN A 52 27.05 -6.69 -36.14
CA GLN A 52 27.84 -6.17 -35.02
C GLN A 52 27.83 -4.63 -35.05
N GLY A 53 27.27 -4.03 -34.01
CA GLY A 53 27.38 -2.58 -33.76
C GLY A 53 27.65 -2.32 -32.29
N LYS A 54 28.85 -1.82 -31.95
CA LYS A 54 29.16 -1.30 -30.62
C LYS A 54 28.73 0.16 -30.50
N PRO A 55 27.97 0.52 -29.47
CA PRO A 55 28.08 1.82 -28.84
C PRO A 55 28.56 1.71 -27.37
N ARG A 56 29.52 2.58 -27.06
CA ARG A 56 29.92 3.18 -25.76
C ARG A 56 29.45 2.56 -24.44
N ALA A 57 30.39 2.46 -23.49
CA ALA A 57 30.15 2.05 -22.12
C ALA A 57 29.11 2.94 -21.41
N ALA A 58 28.05 2.32 -20.90
CA ALA A 58 27.14 2.93 -19.95
C ALA A 58 27.76 2.84 -18.54
N GLN A 59 28.20 3.97 -18.00
CA GLN A 59 28.40 4.15 -16.57
C GLN A 59 27.21 4.96 -16.01
N ASN A 60 26.85 4.70 -14.75
CA ASN A 60 25.72 5.29 -14.02
C ASN A 60 24.31 4.81 -14.43
N VAL A 61 24.05 3.51 -14.26
CA VAL A 61 22.70 3.03 -13.86
C VAL A 61 22.87 2.23 -12.57
N VAL A 62 22.65 2.86 -11.41
CA VAL A 62 22.73 2.19 -10.10
C VAL A 62 21.31 1.86 -9.63
N ALA A 63 20.93 0.61 -9.87
CA ALA A 63 19.86 -0.11 -9.19
C ALA A 63 18.47 0.57 -9.13
N CYS A 64 17.71 0.53 -10.23
CA CYS A 64 16.31 0.10 -10.03
C CYS A 64 16.36 -1.39 -9.66
N ARG A 65 16.09 -1.74 -8.39
CA ARG A 65 15.86 -3.14 -8.01
C ARG A 65 14.47 -3.52 -8.54
N SER A 66 14.41 -4.53 -9.38
CA SER A 66 13.18 -4.94 -10.07
C SER A 66 11.99 -5.11 -9.11
N LEU A 67 10.84 -4.60 -9.54
CA LEU A 67 9.56 -4.84 -8.86
C LEU A 67 9.01 -6.25 -9.16
N ALA A 68 9.56 -6.97 -10.16
CA ALA A 68 9.20 -8.36 -10.45
C ALA A 68 9.90 -9.32 -9.46
N LYS A 69 9.25 -9.50 -8.31
CA LYS A 69 9.64 -10.43 -7.25
C LYS A 69 9.06 -11.83 -7.45
N LEU A 70 9.71 -12.82 -6.85
CA LEU A 70 9.28 -14.21 -6.80
C LEU A 70 7.88 -14.30 -6.16
N LYS A 71 6.91 -14.86 -6.88
CA LYS A 71 5.51 -14.95 -6.47
C LYS A 71 5.19 -16.30 -5.82
N ILE A 72 4.13 -16.38 -5.02
CA ILE A 72 3.73 -17.61 -4.30
C ILE A 72 3.45 -18.80 -5.23
N ASP A 73 3.04 -18.52 -6.47
CA ASP A 73 2.81 -19.49 -7.55
C ASP A 73 4.08 -19.92 -8.31
N GLU A 74 5.21 -19.25 -8.09
CA GLU A 74 6.54 -19.65 -8.60
C GLU A 74 7.34 -20.54 -7.60
N VAL A 75 6.73 -20.92 -6.47
CA VAL A 75 7.37 -21.66 -5.38
C VAL A 75 6.70 -23.03 -5.17
N ASP A 76 7.51 -24.08 -4.95
CA ASP A 76 7.00 -25.39 -4.51
C ASP A 76 6.54 -25.32 -3.05
N LEU A 77 5.22 -25.30 -2.85
CA LEU A 77 4.57 -25.26 -1.53
C LEU A 77 4.34 -26.67 -0.96
N LYS A 78 4.57 -27.74 -1.72
CA LYS A 78 4.13 -29.08 -1.34
C LYS A 78 4.89 -29.60 -0.12
N ASP A 79 4.13 -30.06 0.87
CA ASP A 79 4.62 -30.55 2.16
C ASP A 79 5.42 -29.50 2.97
N LYS A 80 5.42 -28.23 2.53
CA LYS A 80 6.08 -27.09 3.21
C LYS A 80 5.16 -26.42 4.22
N ARG A 81 5.75 -25.86 5.25
CA ARG A 81 5.12 -24.88 6.15
C ARG A 81 5.28 -23.49 5.51
N VAL A 82 4.23 -22.68 5.49
CA VAL A 82 4.24 -21.33 4.88
C VAL A 82 3.84 -20.27 5.90
N PHE A 83 4.70 -19.27 6.14
CA PHE A 83 4.39 -18.09 6.93
C PHE A 83 3.90 -16.98 6.01
N ILE A 84 2.63 -16.60 6.10
CA ILE A 84 2.06 -15.52 5.30
C ILE A 84 1.90 -14.28 6.18
N ARG A 85 2.65 -13.22 5.85
CA ARG A 85 2.49 -11.90 6.44
C ARG A 85 1.34 -11.18 5.74
N VAL A 86 0.23 -10.98 6.44
CA VAL A 86 -1.01 -10.39 5.92
C VAL A 86 -1.34 -9.06 6.61
N ASP A 87 -2.14 -8.22 5.97
CA ASP A 87 -2.70 -7.01 6.56
C ASP A 87 -4.17 -7.25 6.97
N PHE A 88 -4.39 -7.80 8.17
CA PHE A 88 -5.71 -7.87 8.81
C PHE A 88 -5.95 -6.72 9.80
N ASN A 89 -5.37 -5.54 9.59
CA ASN A 89 -5.66 -4.36 10.40
C ASN A 89 -7.02 -3.74 9.98
N VAL A 90 -8.09 -4.45 10.31
CA VAL A 90 -9.49 -4.13 10.00
C VAL A 90 -10.11 -3.17 11.02
N PRO A 91 -11.07 -2.31 10.62
CA PRO A 91 -11.84 -1.54 11.58
C PRO A 91 -12.77 -2.47 12.38
N GLN A 92 -12.73 -2.33 13.69
CA GLN A 92 -13.66 -2.94 14.64
C GLN A 92 -14.76 -1.92 14.97
N ASP A 93 -15.93 -2.37 15.41
CA ASP A 93 -16.98 -1.44 15.84
C ASP A 93 -16.58 -0.68 17.12
N LYS A 94 -17.14 0.53 17.27
CA LYS A 94 -16.84 1.44 18.40
C LYS A 94 -17.57 1.06 19.69
N GLN A 95 -18.60 0.23 19.62
CA GLN A 95 -19.42 -0.21 20.75
C GLN A 95 -19.11 -1.66 21.13
N ASP A 96 -18.99 -2.56 20.14
CA ASP A 96 -18.49 -3.92 20.34
C ASP A 96 -17.24 -4.23 19.48
N PRO A 97 -16.02 -4.25 20.07
CA PRO A 97 -14.80 -4.57 19.32
C PRO A 97 -14.76 -6.02 18.79
N ASN A 98 -15.70 -6.90 19.15
CA ASN A 98 -15.83 -8.22 18.55
C ASN A 98 -16.52 -8.20 17.17
N ILE A 99 -17.08 -7.06 16.74
CA ILE A 99 -17.67 -6.88 15.42
C ILE A 99 -16.65 -6.22 14.48
N ILE A 100 -16.42 -6.82 13.31
CA ILE A 100 -15.60 -6.24 12.23
C ILE A 100 -16.52 -5.49 11.29
N THR A 101 -16.32 -4.17 11.13
CA THR A 101 -17.19 -3.31 10.32
C THR A 101 -16.81 -3.27 8.84
N ASN A 102 -15.61 -3.71 8.48
CA ASN A 102 -15.19 -3.87 7.08
C ASN A 102 -14.24 -5.07 6.93
N THR A 103 -14.59 -6.03 6.08
CA THR A 103 -13.83 -7.27 5.89
C THR A 103 -12.94 -7.29 4.63
N ALA A 104 -12.91 -6.21 3.84
CA ALA A 104 -12.21 -6.19 2.54
C ALA A 104 -10.70 -6.49 2.63
N ARG A 105 -10.04 -6.14 3.74
CA ARG A 105 -8.64 -6.51 4.02
C ARG A 105 -8.44 -8.01 4.25
N ILE A 106 -9.41 -8.69 4.86
CA ILE A 106 -9.42 -10.15 5.00
C ILE A 106 -9.63 -10.78 3.62
N ASP A 107 -10.65 -10.31 2.90
CA ASP A 107 -11.01 -10.83 1.57
C ASP A 107 -9.86 -10.72 0.56
N ALA A 108 -9.09 -9.63 0.58
CA ALA A 108 -7.97 -9.40 -0.32
C ALA A 108 -6.80 -10.39 -0.15
N ALA A 109 -6.62 -10.98 1.05
CA ALA A 109 -5.57 -11.98 1.31
C ALA A 109 -6.06 -13.44 1.15
N LEU A 110 -7.38 -13.68 1.11
CA LEU A 110 -7.93 -15.03 0.94
C LEU A 110 -7.41 -15.78 -0.31
N PRO A 111 -7.14 -15.16 -1.48
CA PRO A 111 -6.57 -15.86 -2.63
C PRO A 111 -5.23 -16.51 -2.30
N THR A 112 -4.31 -15.78 -1.66
CA THR A 112 -2.98 -16.26 -1.27
C THR A 112 -3.08 -17.40 -0.26
N ILE A 113 -3.96 -17.25 0.75
CA ILE A 113 -4.18 -18.25 1.81
C ILE A 113 -4.77 -19.54 1.25
N LYS A 114 -5.78 -19.43 0.36
CA LYS A 114 -6.42 -20.58 -0.30
C LYS A 114 -5.43 -21.29 -1.21
N TYR A 115 -4.71 -20.56 -2.07
CA TYR A 115 -3.70 -21.12 -2.96
C TYR A 115 -2.63 -21.93 -2.21
N ALA A 116 -2.12 -21.45 -1.06
CA ALA A 116 -1.18 -22.20 -0.25
C ALA A 116 -1.76 -23.54 0.26
N LEU A 117 -2.98 -23.52 0.80
CA LEU A 117 -3.66 -24.70 1.34
C LEU A 117 -4.15 -25.68 0.27
N ASP A 118 -4.45 -25.19 -0.93
CA ASP A 118 -4.96 -25.99 -2.04
C ASP A 118 -3.81 -26.60 -2.87
N ASN A 119 -2.61 -25.98 -2.90
CA ASN A 119 -1.38 -26.52 -3.49
C ASN A 119 -0.53 -27.34 -2.50
N GLY A 120 -1.14 -27.85 -1.43
CA GLY A 120 -0.52 -28.86 -0.57
C GLY A 120 0.50 -28.35 0.46
N ALA A 121 0.41 -27.09 0.89
CA ALA A 121 1.14 -26.65 2.08
C ALA A 121 0.74 -27.51 3.29
N LYS A 122 1.75 -28.05 3.99
CA LYS A 122 1.61 -28.85 5.22
C LYS A 122 0.98 -28.05 6.36
N SER A 123 1.30 -26.76 6.42
CA SER A 123 0.62 -25.79 7.27
C SER A 123 0.76 -24.37 6.72
N VAL A 124 -0.21 -23.53 7.03
CA VAL A 124 -0.14 -22.08 6.84
C VAL A 124 -0.21 -21.41 8.21
N VAL A 125 0.64 -20.41 8.43
CA VAL A 125 0.68 -19.53 9.62
C VAL A 125 0.42 -18.10 9.16
N LEU A 126 -0.58 -17.42 9.74
CA LEU A 126 -0.97 -16.07 9.35
C LEU A 126 -0.54 -15.04 10.41
N CYS A 127 0.32 -14.09 10.02
CA CYS A 127 0.80 -13.05 10.92
C CYS A 127 0.23 -11.68 10.52
N SER A 128 -0.43 -10.98 11.46
CA SER A 128 -0.92 -9.61 11.25
C SER A 128 -0.56 -8.66 12.38
N HIS A 129 -0.77 -7.37 12.14
CA HIS A 129 -0.96 -6.34 13.15
C HIS A 129 -2.45 -5.94 13.21
N LEU A 130 -2.86 -5.25 14.27
CA LEU A 130 -4.21 -4.67 14.42
C LEU A 130 -4.14 -3.44 15.33
N GLY A 131 -4.67 -2.30 14.87
CA GLY A 131 -4.62 -1.03 15.58
C GLY A 131 -3.20 -0.50 15.82
N CYS A 132 -3.06 0.36 16.82
CA CYS A 132 -1.79 0.81 17.38
C CYS A 132 -1.83 0.61 18.89
N PRO A 133 -1.30 -0.51 19.43
CA PRO A 133 -1.47 -0.85 20.84
C PRO A 133 -0.68 0.03 21.83
N ASP A 134 0.32 0.79 21.37
CA ASP A 134 1.26 1.56 22.21
C ASP A 134 1.97 0.72 23.31
N GLY A 135 2.03 -0.61 23.15
CA GLY A 135 2.53 -1.57 24.14
C GLY A 135 1.47 -2.13 25.12
N GLN A 136 0.18 -1.91 24.85
CA GLN A 136 -0.94 -2.29 25.73
C GLN A 136 -1.92 -3.26 25.05
N PHE A 137 -2.51 -4.18 25.81
CA PHE A 137 -3.55 -5.12 25.35
C PHE A 137 -4.89 -4.41 25.05
N LYS A 138 -4.95 -3.68 23.94
CA LYS A 138 -6.14 -2.94 23.47
C LYS A 138 -6.90 -3.60 22.31
N PHE A 139 -6.21 -4.43 21.52
CA PHE A 139 -6.76 -5.00 20.29
C PHE A 139 -6.71 -6.53 20.35
N SER A 140 -7.73 -7.19 19.80
CA SER A 140 -7.91 -8.64 19.88
C SER A 140 -8.09 -9.23 18.48
N MET A 141 -7.30 -10.25 18.16
CA MET A 141 -7.40 -10.99 16.89
C MET A 141 -8.49 -12.07 16.87
N LYS A 142 -9.21 -12.29 17.99
CA LYS A 142 -10.33 -13.25 18.08
C LYS A 142 -11.43 -13.05 17.03
N PRO A 143 -12.01 -11.84 16.86
CA PRO A 143 -13.00 -11.61 15.81
C PRO A 143 -12.42 -11.79 14.40
N VAL A 144 -11.15 -11.44 14.18
CA VAL A 144 -10.46 -11.64 12.89
C VAL A 144 -10.34 -13.14 12.58
N ALA A 145 -9.90 -13.95 13.54
CA ALA A 145 -9.82 -15.40 13.38
C ALA A 145 -11.16 -16.04 13.03
N LYS A 146 -12.26 -15.63 13.69
CA LYS A 146 -13.61 -16.12 13.40
C LYS A 146 -14.05 -15.78 11.97
N VAL A 147 -13.85 -14.54 11.52
CA VAL A 147 -14.24 -14.12 10.16
C VAL A 147 -13.35 -14.75 9.08
N VAL A 148 -12.07 -15.02 9.38
CA VAL A 148 -11.20 -15.83 8.50
C VAL A 148 -11.69 -17.27 8.43
N GLU A 149 -12.09 -17.90 9.53
CA GLU A 149 -12.66 -19.26 9.56
C GLU A 149 -13.91 -19.37 8.68
N GLU A 150 -14.85 -18.44 8.87
CA GLU A 150 -16.11 -18.36 8.13
C GLU A 150 -15.89 -18.18 6.62
N LYS A 151 -14.95 -17.32 6.20
CA LYS A 151 -14.65 -17.05 4.77
C LYS A 151 -13.71 -18.07 4.11
N LEU A 152 -12.95 -18.83 4.91
CA LEU A 152 -12.05 -19.88 4.43
C LEU A 152 -12.76 -21.24 4.33
N GLY A 153 -13.77 -21.49 5.18
CA GLY A 153 -14.46 -22.79 5.25
C GLY A 153 -13.58 -23.92 5.83
N ARG A 154 -12.54 -23.55 6.60
CA ARG A 154 -11.57 -24.45 7.24
C ARG A 154 -11.26 -23.91 8.65
N PRO A 155 -11.04 -24.74 9.69
CA PRO A 155 -10.79 -24.27 11.06
C PRO A 155 -9.54 -23.40 11.23
N VAL A 156 -9.60 -22.39 12.12
CA VAL A 156 -8.59 -21.32 12.31
C VAL A 156 -8.21 -21.19 13.79
N LYS A 157 -7.22 -21.96 14.24
CA LYS A 157 -6.73 -21.99 15.64
C LYS A 157 -5.96 -20.72 16.04
N LEU A 158 -6.64 -19.65 16.46
CA LEU A 158 -5.94 -18.47 17.00
C LEU A 158 -4.97 -18.85 18.13
N MET A 159 -3.72 -18.37 18.05
CA MET A 159 -2.71 -18.58 19.08
C MET A 159 -2.75 -17.45 20.13
N LYS A 160 -2.35 -17.73 21.37
CA LYS A 160 -2.35 -16.74 22.47
C LYS A 160 -1.27 -15.68 22.32
N ASP A 161 -0.15 -16.06 21.71
CA ASP A 161 1.03 -15.24 21.45
C ASP A 161 1.52 -15.48 20.00
N VAL A 162 2.68 -14.96 19.65
CA VAL A 162 3.29 -14.98 18.30
C VAL A 162 4.55 -15.85 18.26
N ILE A 163 5.10 -16.21 19.42
CA ILE A 163 6.37 -16.94 19.66
C ILE A 163 6.28 -17.78 20.95
N GLY A 164 7.33 -18.54 21.28
CA GLY A 164 7.48 -19.29 22.54
C GLY A 164 6.74 -20.63 22.54
N GLU A 165 6.96 -21.45 23.58
CA GLU A 165 6.55 -22.87 23.66
C GLU A 165 5.19 -23.20 23.02
N ASP A 166 4.10 -22.55 23.45
CA ASP A 166 2.73 -22.79 22.94
C ASP A 166 2.61 -22.60 21.41
N VAL A 167 3.40 -21.70 20.81
CA VAL A 167 3.42 -21.36 19.38
C VAL A 167 4.47 -22.14 18.62
N GLU A 168 5.67 -22.25 19.18
CA GLU A 168 6.77 -22.97 18.57
C GLU A 168 6.48 -24.46 18.57
N ALA A 169 5.99 -25.09 19.65
CA ALA A 169 5.53 -26.49 19.63
C ALA A 169 4.34 -26.73 18.68
N ALA A 170 3.54 -25.70 18.37
CA ALA A 170 2.50 -25.78 17.35
C ALA A 170 3.03 -25.70 15.90
N CYS A 171 4.32 -25.40 15.69
CA CYS A 171 4.94 -25.19 14.37
C CYS A 171 6.25 -26.00 14.13
N ALA A 172 6.99 -26.35 15.18
CA ALA A 172 8.35 -26.94 15.17
C ALA A 172 8.83 -27.51 16.52
N ASP A 173 8.73 -26.71 17.60
CA ASP A 173 9.42 -26.79 18.91
C ASP A 173 10.93 -26.42 18.88
N PRO A 174 11.56 -25.86 19.94
CA PRO A 174 11.23 -24.72 20.83
C PRO A 174 12.30 -23.57 20.65
N GLU A 175 12.50 -22.47 21.42
CA GLU A 175 11.86 -21.72 22.53
C GLU A 175 12.22 -20.19 22.36
N PRO A 176 11.89 -19.23 23.26
CA PRO A 176 11.07 -18.03 23.01
C PRO A 176 11.83 -16.71 22.72
N GLY A 177 11.08 -15.64 22.39
CA GLY A 177 11.54 -14.24 22.50
C GLY A 177 10.59 -13.22 21.84
N THR A 178 10.26 -12.11 22.51
CA THR A 178 9.19 -11.14 22.11
C THR A 178 9.68 -9.91 21.34
N GLU A 179 8.90 -9.42 20.35
CA GLU A 179 9.09 -8.09 19.74
C GLU A 179 8.33 -7.00 20.53
N THR A 180 9.02 -5.89 20.81
CA THR A 180 8.44 -4.64 21.35
C THR A 180 8.46 -3.55 20.28
N GLY A 181 7.52 -3.62 19.33
CA GLY A 181 7.25 -2.50 18.42
C GLY A 181 6.92 -1.21 19.20
N LYS A 182 7.61 -0.11 18.87
CA LYS A 182 7.55 1.25 19.47
C LYS A 182 6.52 1.43 20.60
N GLY A 183 6.91 1.04 21.81
CA GLY A 183 6.09 1.24 23.00
C GLY A 183 6.27 2.63 23.61
N LYS A 184 5.33 3.01 24.47
CA LYS A 184 5.60 3.98 25.54
C LYS A 184 5.89 3.22 26.83
N ASP A 185 6.85 3.69 27.62
CA ASP A 185 6.96 3.25 29.01
C ASP A 185 5.80 3.81 29.86
N ALA A 186 5.78 3.49 31.16
CA ALA A 186 4.75 3.96 32.08
C ALA A 186 4.68 5.49 32.20
N ASP A 187 5.77 6.19 31.89
CA ASP A 187 5.94 7.64 31.98
C ASP A 187 5.73 8.35 30.63
N GLY A 188 5.51 7.59 29.54
CA GLY A 188 5.18 8.09 28.21
C GLY A 188 6.35 8.19 27.22
N ASN A 189 7.57 7.81 27.60
CA ASN A 189 8.77 7.92 26.76
C ASN A 189 8.79 6.86 25.65
N LYS A 190 9.36 7.21 24.49
CA LYS A 190 9.47 6.31 23.33
C LYS A 190 10.54 5.24 23.56
N VAL A 191 10.13 3.99 23.78
CA VAL A 191 11.04 2.85 23.83
C VAL A 191 11.29 2.31 22.42
N LYS A 192 12.56 2.14 22.05
CA LYS A 192 13.00 1.35 20.88
C LYS A 192 13.36 -0.05 21.38
N ALA A 193 12.93 -1.10 20.67
CA ALA A 193 13.47 -2.44 20.90
C ALA A 193 14.98 -2.48 20.71
N ASP A 194 15.65 -3.30 21.52
CA ASP A 194 17.07 -3.58 21.37
C ASP A 194 17.34 -4.42 20.10
N ASP A 195 18.51 -4.22 19.49
CA ASP A 195 18.83 -4.84 18.20
C ASP A 195 19.16 -6.36 18.33
N GLU A 196 19.61 -6.83 19.49
CA GLU A 196 19.76 -8.27 19.77
C GLU A 196 18.41 -8.94 20.05
N GLN A 197 17.49 -8.25 20.73
CA GLN A 197 16.09 -8.69 20.88
C GLN A 197 15.39 -8.81 19.52
N VAL A 198 15.51 -7.79 18.66
CA VAL A 198 14.95 -7.80 17.29
C VAL A 198 15.50 -8.98 16.47
N LYS A 199 16.81 -9.24 16.54
CA LYS A 199 17.44 -10.37 15.85
C LYS A 199 16.94 -11.72 16.38
N THR A 200 16.80 -11.86 17.70
CA THR A 200 16.29 -13.07 18.35
C THR A 200 14.84 -13.36 17.95
N PHE A 201 13.98 -12.34 17.92
CA PHE A 201 12.59 -12.47 17.45
C PHE A 201 12.49 -12.84 15.96
N ARG A 202 13.36 -12.29 15.10
CA ARG A 202 13.40 -12.71 13.68
C ARG A 202 13.81 -14.17 13.53
N ALA A 203 14.79 -14.61 14.32
CA ALA A 203 15.20 -16.02 14.34
C ALA A 203 14.09 -16.96 14.83
N SER A 204 13.29 -16.59 15.84
CA SER A 204 12.15 -17.43 16.27
C SER A 204 11.03 -17.46 15.23
N LEU A 205 10.71 -16.34 14.55
CA LEU A 205 9.79 -16.34 13.40
C LEU A 205 10.25 -17.31 12.30
N ALA A 206 11.54 -17.30 11.95
CA ALA A 206 12.12 -18.17 10.92
C ALA A 206 12.01 -19.67 11.24
N LYS A 207 11.89 -20.07 12.51
CA LYS A 207 11.62 -21.47 12.87
C LYS A 207 10.23 -21.94 12.44
N LEU A 208 9.25 -21.05 12.38
CA LEU A 208 7.82 -21.40 12.29
C LEU A 208 7.43 -21.98 10.92
N ALA A 209 8.14 -21.64 9.85
CA ALA A 209 7.82 -22.09 8.50
C ALA A 209 9.05 -22.21 7.60
N ASP A 210 8.89 -22.88 6.45
CA ASP A 210 9.96 -23.15 5.49
C ASP A 210 10.00 -22.08 4.38
N ILE A 211 8.89 -21.39 4.15
CA ILE A 211 8.71 -20.31 3.16
C ILE A 211 8.11 -19.09 3.86
N TYR A 212 8.67 -17.91 3.57
CA TYR A 212 8.07 -16.61 3.89
C TYR A 212 7.32 -16.04 2.69
N CYS A 213 6.08 -15.62 2.90
CA CYS A 213 5.24 -14.98 1.90
C CYS A 213 4.77 -13.61 2.42
N SER A 214 5.17 -12.52 1.75
CA SER A 214 4.71 -11.16 2.08
C SER A 214 3.49 -10.80 1.24
N ASP A 215 2.35 -10.59 1.89
CA ASP A 215 1.09 -10.19 1.25
C ASP A 215 0.50 -8.90 1.87
N ALA A 216 1.30 -8.20 2.68
CA ALA A 216 0.90 -7.03 3.46
C ALA A 216 1.51 -5.73 2.91
N PHE A 217 1.22 -5.40 1.66
CA PHE A 217 1.82 -4.27 0.94
C PHE A 217 1.71 -2.93 1.68
N GLY A 218 0.58 -2.64 2.33
CA GLY A 218 0.40 -1.43 3.17
C GLY A 218 1.43 -1.26 4.29
N THR A 219 2.07 -2.34 4.73
CA THR A 219 3.17 -2.33 5.72
C THR A 219 4.57 -2.51 5.12
N ALA A 220 4.71 -2.72 3.81
CA ALA A 220 6.00 -2.99 3.16
C ALA A 220 7.01 -1.83 3.19
N HIS A 221 6.55 -0.59 3.43
CA HIS A 221 7.41 0.57 3.69
C HIS A 221 8.17 0.49 5.03
N ARG A 222 7.86 -0.48 5.91
CA ARG A 222 8.46 -0.59 7.25
C ARG A 222 9.32 -1.84 7.40
N ALA A 223 10.56 -1.66 7.86
CA ALA A 223 11.48 -2.73 8.23
C ALA A 223 11.12 -3.41 9.59
N HIS A 224 9.83 -3.64 9.85
CA HIS A 224 9.36 -4.42 10.99
C HIS A 224 9.80 -5.89 10.83
N SER A 225 10.01 -6.62 11.92
CA SER A 225 10.59 -7.97 11.86
C SER A 225 9.73 -8.96 11.09
N SER A 226 8.40 -8.89 11.23
CA SER A 226 7.46 -9.69 10.44
C SER A 226 7.30 -9.26 8.97
N MET A 227 7.87 -8.12 8.55
CA MET A 227 7.89 -7.63 7.17
C MET A 227 9.17 -7.93 6.40
N VAL A 228 10.26 -8.32 7.08
CA VAL A 228 11.58 -8.52 6.43
C VAL A 228 11.88 -9.97 6.07
N GLY A 229 11.17 -10.96 6.61
CA GLY A 229 11.40 -12.37 6.30
C GLY A 229 12.83 -12.87 6.60
N GLU A 230 13.53 -12.22 7.54
CA GLU A 230 14.92 -12.54 7.87
C GLU A 230 15.03 -13.95 8.46
N GLY A 231 16.01 -14.73 7.98
CA GLY A 231 16.22 -16.13 8.39
C GLY A 231 15.47 -17.19 7.58
N PHE A 232 14.44 -16.81 6.82
CA PHE A 232 13.74 -17.75 5.93
C PHE A 232 14.55 -18.02 4.64
N PRO A 233 14.58 -19.28 4.15
CA PRO A 233 15.37 -19.66 2.98
C PRO A 233 14.72 -19.31 1.62
N VAL A 234 13.41 -19.02 1.60
CA VAL A 234 12.65 -18.57 0.43
C VAL A 234 11.69 -17.45 0.87
N LYS A 235 11.69 -16.32 0.15
CA LYS A 235 10.91 -15.11 0.47
C LYS A 235 10.16 -14.63 -0.78
N CYS A 236 8.89 -14.98 -0.92
CA CYS A 236 8.04 -14.62 -2.05
C CYS A 236 6.97 -13.56 -1.71
N SER A 237 6.32 -13.00 -2.74
CA SER A 237 5.12 -12.17 -2.62
C SER A 237 3.85 -13.00 -2.76
N GLY A 238 2.84 -12.73 -1.92
CA GLY A 238 1.47 -13.18 -2.16
C GLY A 238 0.78 -12.38 -3.27
N PHE A 239 -0.45 -12.75 -3.64
CA PHE A 239 -1.12 -12.16 -4.81
C PHE A 239 -1.54 -10.70 -4.63
N LEU A 240 -1.82 -10.25 -3.40
CA LEU A 240 -2.14 -8.84 -3.13
C LEU A 240 -0.89 -8.00 -3.38
N LEU A 241 0.23 -8.39 -2.77
CA LEU A 241 1.49 -7.65 -2.91
C LEU A 241 2.06 -7.76 -4.34
N ALA A 242 1.97 -8.93 -4.98
CA ALA A 242 2.35 -9.12 -6.37
C ALA A 242 1.52 -8.23 -7.32
N LYS A 243 0.19 -8.16 -7.14
CA LYS A 243 -0.68 -7.29 -7.95
C LYS A 243 -0.31 -5.82 -7.81
N GLU A 244 -0.05 -5.36 -6.58
CA GLU A 244 0.39 -3.97 -6.34
C GLU A 244 1.71 -3.69 -7.11
N LEU A 245 2.71 -4.56 -7.00
CA LEU A 245 3.98 -4.41 -7.73
C LEU A 245 3.80 -4.48 -9.25
N ASP A 246 3.01 -5.41 -9.77
CA ASP A 246 2.72 -5.54 -11.20
C ASP A 246 2.06 -4.29 -11.79
N TYR A 247 1.22 -3.59 -11.01
CA TYR A 247 0.60 -2.33 -11.44
C TYR A 247 1.53 -1.12 -11.28
N PHE A 248 2.33 -1.04 -10.21
CA PHE A 248 3.31 0.04 -10.08
C PHE A 248 4.44 -0.08 -11.12
N ALA A 249 4.90 -1.28 -11.48
CA ALA A 249 5.89 -1.47 -12.55
C ALA A 249 5.40 -0.96 -13.92
N LYS A 250 4.15 -1.29 -14.28
CA LYS A 250 3.47 -0.78 -15.49
C LYS A 250 3.32 0.74 -15.52
N VAL A 251 3.41 1.41 -14.38
CA VAL A 251 3.27 2.87 -14.24
C VAL A 251 4.62 3.57 -14.15
N VAL A 252 5.59 2.96 -13.46
CA VAL A 252 6.84 3.63 -13.02
C VAL A 252 8.02 3.28 -13.92
N ASP A 253 8.10 2.04 -14.41
CA ASP A 253 9.26 1.53 -15.17
C ASP A 253 9.03 1.58 -16.69
N ALA A 254 7.84 1.19 -17.17
CA ALA A 254 7.52 1.12 -18.60
C ALA A 254 6.06 1.54 -18.95
N PRO A 255 5.62 2.77 -18.61
CA PRO A 255 4.26 3.22 -18.87
C PRO A 255 3.97 3.51 -20.34
N THR A 256 2.71 3.31 -20.73
CA THR A 256 2.21 3.70 -22.07
C THR A 256 1.90 5.20 -22.07
N ARG A 257 2.62 5.97 -22.90
CA ARG A 257 2.45 7.44 -23.01
C ARG A 257 1.21 7.82 -23.85
N PRO A 258 0.54 8.96 -23.59
CA PRO A 258 0.85 9.93 -22.54
C PRO A 258 0.52 9.43 -21.12
N VAL A 259 1.34 9.83 -20.16
CA VAL A 259 1.18 9.53 -18.74
C VAL A 259 0.73 10.78 -18.00
N CYS A 260 -0.40 10.72 -17.31
CA CYS A 260 -0.88 11.81 -16.45
C CYS A 260 -0.69 11.47 -14.97
N GLY A 261 0.05 12.32 -14.25
CA GLY A 261 0.10 12.32 -12.79
C GLY A 261 -0.88 13.35 -12.23
N ILE A 262 -1.83 12.91 -11.41
CA ILE A 262 -2.86 13.75 -10.79
C ILE A 262 -2.59 13.81 -9.29
N LEU A 263 -2.33 15.02 -8.78
CA LEU A 263 -1.92 15.26 -7.39
C LEU A 263 -2.88 16.23 -6.72
N GLY A 264 -3.42 15.85 -5.55
CA GLY A 264 -4.35 16.68 -4.79
C GLY A 264 -4.17 16.57 -3.28
N GLY A 265 -5.18 16.99 -2.50
CA GLY A 265 -5.10 17.07 -1.03
C GLY A 265 -4.52 18.40 -0.53
N ALA A 266 -4.10 18.44 0.74
CA ALA A 266 -4.02 19.69 1.51
C ALA A 266 -2.71 20.50 1.42
N LYS A 267 -1.55 19.86 1.24
CA LYS A 267 -0.22 20.50 1.36
C LYS A 267 0.73 20.09 0.24
N VAL A 268 1.67 20.97 -0.08
CA VAL A 268 2.73 20.73 -1.07
C VAL A 268 3.92 20.04 -0.42
N ALA A 269 4.30 20.45 0.80
CA ALA A 269 5.45 19.94 1.53
C ALA A 269 5.41 18.42 1.72
N ASP A 270 4.23 17.89 2.06
CA ASP A 270 3.99 16.45 2.25
C ASP A 270 4.09 15.64 0.93
N LYS A 271 4.25 16.31 -0.23
CA LYS A 271 4.28 15.70 -1.57
C LYS A 271 5.45 16.15 -2.46
N ILE A 272 6.42 16.94 -1.96
CA ILE A 272 7.57 17.41 -2.75
C ILE A 272 8.28 16.26 -3.46
N GLN A 273 8.61 15.18 -2.73
CA GLN A 273 9.35 14.04 -3.28
C GLN A 273 8.53 13.28 -4.35
N LEU A 274 7.20 13.21 -4.15
CA LEU A 274 6.29 12.60 -5.11
C LEU A 274 6.23 13.40 -6.41
N ILE A 275 6.04 14.73 -6.31
CA ILE A 275 6.07 15.66 -7.44
C ILE A 275 7.38 15.50 -8.20
N MET A 276 8.51 15.62 -7.48
CA MET A 276 9.84 15.63 -8.10
C MET A 276 10.20 14.30 -8.77
N ASN A 277 9.80 13.14 -8.22
CA ASN A 277 10.03 11.84 -8.86
C ASN A 277 9.04 11.55 -10.01
N LEU A 278 7.81 12.07 -9.96
CA LEU A 278 6.85 11.95 -11.06
C LEU A 278 7.19 12.87 -12.24
N LEU A 279 7.77 14.06 -12.01
CA LEU A 279 8.25 14.94 -13.09
C LEU A 279 9.36 14.34 -13.97
N ASP A 280 10.02 13.27 -13.53
CA ASP A 280 10.96 12.50 -14.37
C ASP A 280 10.27 11.43 -15.23
N LYS A 281 8.95 11.24 -15.10
CA LYS A 281 8.20 10.08 -15.62
C LYS A 281 6.96 10.46 -16.40
N VAL A 282 6.17 11.41 -15.92
CA VAL A 282 4.88 11.80 -16.55
C VAL A 282 5.08 12.65 -17.81
N ASP A 283 4.05 12.74 -18.65
CA ASP A 283 3.96 13.73 -19.75
C ASP A 283 3.10 14.93 -19.33
N ILE A 284 2.09 14.69 -18.49
CA ILE A 284 1.15 15.70 -17.98
C ILE A 284 1.12 15.59 -16.45
N MET A 285 1.09 16.73 -15.74
CA MET A 285 0.88 16.78 -14.30
C MET A 285 -0.26 17.72 -13.93
N ILE A 286 -1.35 17.17 -13.40
CA ILE A 286 -2.48 17.94 -12.83
C ILE A 286 -2.24 18.13 -11.34
N ILE A 287 -2.31 19.37 -10.85
CA ILE A 287 -2.32 19.67 -9.41
C ILE A 287 -3.68 20.31 -9.04
N GLY A 288 -4.34 19.78 -8.01
CA GLY A 288 -5.61 20.28 -7.48
C GLY A 288 -5.66 20.24 -5.95
N GLY A 289 -6.85 20.38 -5.35
CA GLY A 289 -7.03 20.42 -3.90
C GLY A 289 -6.38 21.63 -3.22
N GLY A 290 -6.36 21.61 -1.89
CA GLY A 290 -5.75 22.66 -1.06
C GLY A 290 -4.31 23.01 -1.45
N MET A 291 -3.51 22.02 -1.88
CA MET A 291 -2.13 22.23 -2.29
C MET A 291 -1.98 23.12 -3.54
N ALA A 292 -3.00 23.21 -4.40
CA ALA A 292 -2.97 24.07 -5.58
C ALA A 292 -2.95 25.57 -5.22
N PHE A 293 -3.58 25.99 -4.12
CA PHE A 293 -3.61 27.41 -3.71
C PHE A 293 -2.22 27.96 -3.39
N THR A 294 -1.27 27.10 -3.02
CA THR A 294 0.15 27.48 -2.87
C THR A 294 0.79 27.82 -4.23
N PHE A 295 0.44 27.11 -5.32
CA PHE A 295 0.90 27.43 -6.67
C PHE A 295 0.21 28.67 -7.25
N ILE A 296 -1.06 28.90 -6.90
CA ILE A 296 -1.90 30.02 -7.32
C ILE A 296 -1.45 31.33 -6.65
N LYS A 297 -1.20 31.33 -5.33
CA LYS A 297 -0.65 32.49 -4.61
C LYS A 297 0.74 32.87 -5.10
N GLN A 298 1.57 31.89 -5.47
CA GLN A 298 2.87 32.12 -6.11
C GLN A 298 2.76 32.63 -7.56
N ALA A 299 1.57 32.62 -8.17
CA ALA A 299 1.29 33.32 -9.43
C ALA A 299 0.75 34.76 -9.23
N GLY A 300 0.67 35.24 -7.99
CA GLY A 300 0.20 36.60 -7.66
C GLY A 300 -1.32 36.74 -7.55
N VAL A 301 -2.07 35.64 -7.55
CA VAL A 301 -3.54 35.62 -7.40
C VAL A 301 -3.90 35.55 -5.91
N ASP A 302 -4.93 36.30 -5.49
CA ASP A 302 -5.42 36.22 -4.11
C ASP A 302 -6.17 34.90 -3.87
N ILE A 303 -5.95 34.31 -2.70
CA ILE A 303 -6.52 33.03 -2.28
C ILE A 303 -7.40 33.15 -1.02
N GLY A 304 -7.58 34.34 -0.46
CA GLY A 304 -8.35 34.54 0.77
C GLY A 304 -7.83 33.65 1.91
N ASP A 305 -8.74 32.97 2.60
CA ASP A 305 -8.45 32.05 3.71
C ASP A 305 -8.10 30.61 3.24
N SER A 306 -7.82 30.41 1.94
CA SER A 306 -7.44 29.09 1.41
C SER A 306 -6.09 28.61 1.91
N LEU A 307 -5.90 27.29 1.92
CA LEU A 307 -4.68 26.66 2.45
C LEU A 307 -3.42 27.16 1.74
N TYR A 308 -2.47 27.69 2.53
CA TYR A 308 -1.16 28.11 2.06
C TYR A 308 -0.06 27.36 2.81
N ASP A 309 0.91 26.84 2.05
CA ASP A 309 2.04 26.07 2.55
C ASP A 309 3.33 26.90 2.34
N GLU A 310 3.76 27.62 3.37
CA GLU A 310 4.90 28.55 3.27
C GLU A 310 6.24 27.85 2.97
N GLU A 311 6.40 26.60 3.39
CA GLU A 311 7.59 25.79 3.07
C GLU A 311 7.50 25.22 1.66
N GLY A 312 6.34 24.69 1.27
CA GLY A 312 6.07 24.24 -0.10
C GLY A 312 6.20 25.35 -1.14
N ALA A 313 5.79 26.58 -0.80
CA ALA A 313 5.87 27.75 -1.65
C ALA A 313 7.30 28.06 -2.13
N LYS A 314 8.31 27.85 -1.27
CA LYS A 314 9.74 28.06 -1.59
C LYS A 314 10.24 27.14 -2.70
N LEU A 315 9.55 26.02 -2.94
CA LEU A 315 9.92 24.97 -3.89
C LEU A 315 9.04 24.95 -5.15
N VAL A 316 7.94 25.72 -5.19
CA VAL A 316 7.13 25.93 -6.40
C VAL A 316 7.98 26.39 -7.61
N PRO A 317 8.98 27.29 -7.48
CA PRO A 317 9.85 27.66 -8.60
C PRO A 317 10.71 26.50 -9.12
N GLU A 318 11.20 25.63 -8.24
CA GLU A 318 11.99 24.44 -8.63
C GLU A 318 11.10 23.41 -9.35
N ILE A 319 9.88 23.18 -8.83
CA ILE A 319 8.88 22.30 -9.44
C ILE A 319 8.50 22.77 -10.85
N ARG A 320 8.20 24.07 -11.03
CA ARG A 320 7.89 24.66 -12.34
C ARG A 320 9.07 24.53 -13.31
N LYS A 321 10.27 24.93 -12.88
CA LYS A 321 11.50 24.81 -13.67
C LYS A 321 11.78 23.37 -14.09
N LYS A 322 11.60 22.38 -13.20
CA LYS A 322 11.78 20.98 -13.53
C LYS A 322 10.72 20.48 -14.52
N ALA A 323 9.46 20.92 -14.40
CA ALA A 323 8.43 20.59 -15.38
C ALA A 323 8.79 21.13 -16.78
N GLU A 324 9.22 22.40 -16.86
CA GLU A 324 9.71 23.03 -18.10
C GLU A 324 10.92 22.29 -18.70
N GLU A 325 11.93 21.97 -17.89
CA GLU A 325 13.13 21.20 -18.31
C GLU A 325 12.83 19.77 -18.77
N LYS A 326 11.69 19.21 -18.36
CA LYS A 326 11.22 17.87 -18.71
C LYS A 326 10.18 17.85 -19.82
N GLY A 327 9.66 19.02 -20.22
CA GLY A 327 8.57 19.14 -21.18
C GLY A 327 7.21 18.67 -20.65
N VAL A 328 7.00 18.69 -19.34
CA VAL A 328 5.76 18.24 -18.69
C VAL A 328 4.70 19.34 -18.76
N GLU A 329 3.51 19.00 -19.25
CA GLU A 329 2.33 19.89 -19.21
C GLU A 329 1.82 20.01 -17.76
N LEU A 330 2.19 21.08 -17.07
CA LEU A 330 1.75 21.36 -15.70
C LEU A 330 0.41 22.11 -15.67
N ILE A 331 -0.66 21.40 -15.33
CA ILE A 331 -2.03 21.90 -15.26
C ILE A 331 -2.35 22.28 -13.81
N LEU A 332 -2.75 23.53 -13.62
CA LEU A 332 -3.26 24.08 -12.36
C LEU A 332 -4.74 24.47 -12.54
N PRO A 333 -5.56 24.55 -11.48
CA PRO A 333 -6.94 24.97 -11.59
C PRO A 333 -6.99 26.47 -11.93
N VAL A 334 -7.91 26.84 -12.82
CA VAL A 334 -8.12 28.21 -13.29
C VAL A 334 -9.36 28.87 -12.67
N ASP A 335 -10.22 28.08 -12.05
CA ASP A 335 -11.41 28.46 -11.29
C ASP A 335 -11.68 27.49 -10.13
N PHE A 336 -12.40 27.96 -9.12
CA PHE A 336 -12.53 27.30 -7.82
C PHE A 336 -13.95 27.48 -7.27
N VAL A 337 -14.45 26.46 -6.57
CA VAL A 337 -15.66 26.57 -5.73
C VAL A 337 -15.22 26.97 -4.32
N CYS A 338 -15.69 28.13 -3.86
CA CYS A 338 -15.29 28.75 -2.59
C CYS A 338 -16.46 28.77 -1.59
N SER A 339 -16.13 28.77 -0.30
CA SER A 339 -17.07 28.85 0.81
C SER A 339 -16.62 29.88 1.84
N SER A 340 -17.55 30.54 2.52
CA SER A 340 -17.24 31.44 3.65
C SER A 340 -16.78 30.73 4.93
N LYS A 341 -16.76 29.38 4.94
CA LYS A 341 -16.21 28.54 6.02
C LYS A 341 -16.03 27.09 5.58
N PHE A 342 -15.22 26.33 6.31
CA PHE A 342 -15.07 24.90 6.12
C PHE A 342 -16.30 24.14 6.68
N GLY A 343 -17.26 23.82 5.81
CA GLY A 343 -18.50 23.13 6.16
C GLY A 343 -19.57 23.25 5.08
N GLU A 344 -20.60 22.40 5.13
CA GLU A 344 -21.73 22.43 4.17
C GLU A 344 -22.72 23.59 4.41
N ASP A 345 -22.61 24.29 5.55
CA ASP A 345 -23.49 25.38 5.97
C ASP A 345 -22.90 26.78 5.69
N GLY A 346 -21.90 26.86 4.82
CA GLY A 346 -21.27 28.09 4.33
C GLY A 346 -22.03 28.77 3.18
N GLU A 347 -21.78 30.05 2.96
CA GLU A 347 -22.20 30.72 1.72
C GLU A 347 -21.24 30.26 0.60
N ILE A 348 -21.77 29.84 -0.55
CA ILE A 348 -20.98 29.37 -1.69
C ILE A 348 -20.81 30.51 -2.71
N LYS A 349 -19.59 30.70 -3.20
CA LYS A 349 -19.26 31.61 -4.32
C LYS A 349 -18.21 30.95 -5.21
N ASP A 350 -18.23 31.28 -6.50
CA ASP A 350 -17.13 30.92 -7.41
C ASP A 350 -15.99 31.95 -7.30
N GLY A 351 -14.76 31.52 -7.57
CA GLY A 351 -13.59 32.39 -7.77
C GLY A 351 -12.75 31.91 -8.96
N ASP A 352 -11.96 32.78 -9.59
CA ASP A 352 -11.06 32.39 -10.67
C ASP A 352 -9.73 33.16 -10.69
N MET A 353 -8.82 32.80 -11.60
CA MET A 353 -7.49 33.40 -11.70
C MET A 353 -7.48 34.92 -12.00
N SER A 354 -8.63 35.54 -12.31
CA SER A 354 -8.77 36.98 -12.52
C SER A 354 -9.38 37.72 -11.32
N THR A 355 -10.26 37.07 -10.55
CA THR A 355 -10.88 37.64 -9.34
C THR A 355 -10.13 37.31 -8.06
N GLY A 356 -9.35 36.21 -8.07
CA GLY A 356 -8.96 35.50 -6.87
C GLY A 356 -10.12 34.76 -6.20
N VAL A 357 -9.84 34.18 -5.05
CA VAL A 357 -10.85 33.72 -4.09
C VAL A 357 -11.45 34.97 -3.38
N PRO A 358 -12.77 35.05 -3.14
CA PRO A 358 -13.36 36.19 -2.44
C PRO A 358 -12.81 36.42 -1.02
N ASP A 359 -12.81 37.68 -0.56
CA ASP A 359 -12.40 38.04 0.80
C ASP A 359 -13.28 37.36 1.86
N GLY A 360 -12.66 36.77 2.89
CA GLY A 360 -13.30 35.93 3.90
C GLY A 360 -13.85 34.58 3.38
N PHE A 361 -13.40 34.12 2.20
CA PHE A 361 -13.72 32.80 1.65
C PHE A 361 -12.46 31.95 1.49
N LEU A 362 -12.66 30.62 1.45
CA LEU A 362 -11.64 29.64 1.09
C LEU A 362 -12.13 28.73 -0.04
N GLY A 363 -11.25 28.40 -0.97
CA GLY A 363 -11.49 27.45 -2.06
C GLY A 363 -11.44 26.00 -1.57
N LEU A 364 -12.48 25.22 -1.88
CA LEU A 364 -12.69 23.87 -1.34
C LEU A 364 -12.88 22.78 -2.41
N ASP A 365 -13.14 23.14 -3.68
CA ASP A 365 -13.12 22.22 -4.84
C ASP A 365 -12.73 23.00 -6.11
N ILE A 366 -12.41 22.29 -7.20
CA ILE A 366 -12.09 22.90 -8.50
C ILE A 366 -13.36 23.32 -9.27
N GLY A 367 -13.28 24.44 -9.98
CA GLY A 367 -14.39 25.00 -10.75
C GLY A 367 -14.62 24.32 -12.10
N PRO A 368 -15.73 24.66 -12.80
CA PRO A 368 -16.15 24.00 -14.03
C PRO A 368 -15.17 24.12 -15.20
N LYS A 369 -14.40 25.21 -15.33
CA LYS A 369 -13.38 25.35 -16.38
C LYS A 369 -12.20 24.40 -16.11
N SER A 370 -11.75 24.35 -14.86
CA SER A 370 -10.66 23.47 -14.38
C SER A 370 -11.02 21.99 -14.54
N ILE A 371 -12.26 21.64 -14.23
CA ILE A 371 -12.81 20.30 -14.46
C ILE A 371 -12.70 19.92 -15.95
N ALA A 372 -13.12 20.80 -16.87
CA ALA A 372 -13.05 20.53 -18.31
C ALA A 372 -11.60 20.37 -18.82
N MET A 373 -10.68 21.21 -18.33
CA MET A 373 -9.24 21.10 -18.66
C MET A 373 -8.64 19.77 -18.17
N ASN A 374 -8.99 19.36 -16.95
CA ASN A 374 -8.53 18.11 -16.37
C ASN A 374 -9.12 16.89 -17.09
N ASP A 375 -10.41 16.91 -17.43
CA ASP A 375 -11.07 15.87 -18.23
C ASP A 375 -10.43 15.71 -19.61
N GLU A 376 -10.08 16.81 -20.28
CA GLU A 376 -9.34 16.77 -21.55
C GLU A 376 -7.97 16.10 -21.42
N ALA A 377 -7.21 16.43 -20.36
CA ALA A 377 -5.89 15.83 -20.11
C ALA A 377 -5.99 14.33 -19.79
N ILE A 378 -6.98 13.92 -19.00
CA ILE A 378 -7.27 12.50 -18.74
C ILE A 378 -7.64 11.78 -20.05
N LYS A 379 -8.50 12.38 -20.89
CA LYS A 379 -8.95 11.80 -22.18
C LYS A 379 -7.84 11.66 -23.22
N LYS A 380 -6.77 12.45 -23.12
CA LYS A 380 -5.54 12.31 -23.94
C LYS A 380 -4.59 11.22 -23.42
N SER A 381 -4.75 10.75 -22.19
CA SER A 381 -3.78 9.88 -21.50
C SER A 381 -4.01 8.37 -21.76
N LYS A 382 -2.93 7.59 -21.62
CA LYS A 382 -2.91 6.12 -21.71
C LYS A 382 -2.41 5.44 -20.44
N THR A 383 -1.70 6.15 -19.59
CA THR A 383 -1.43 5.76 -18.20
C THR A 383 -1.80 6.90 -17.26
N ILE A 384 -2.50 6.61 -16.17
CA ILE A 384 -2.98 7.62 -15.22
C ILE A 384 -2.62 7.18 -13.79
N VAL A 385 -2.06 8.11 -13.01
CA VAL A 385 -1.70 7.92 -11.61
C VAL A 385 -2.38 9.00 -10.79
N TRP A 386 -3.23 8.65 -9.83
CA TRP A 386 -3.94 9.66 -9.03
C TRP A 386 -3.67 9.50 -7.53
N ASN A 387 -3.21 10.57 -6.89
CA ASN A 387 -2.93 10.64 -5.45
C ASN A 387 -3.40 11.97 -4.82
N GLY A 388 -4.53 11.92 -4.11
CA GLY A 388 -5.18 13.03 -3.39
C GLY A 388 -6.37 13.64 -4.16
N PRO A 389 -7.52 13.92 -3.50
CA PRO A 389 -8.72 14.46 -4.14
C PRO A 389 -8.54 15.92 -4.57
N MET A 390 -9.42 16.39 -5.46
CA MET A 390 -9.40 17.75 -6.03
C MET A 390 -10.11 18.78 -5.14
N GLY A 391 -10.91 18.32 -4.19
CA GLY A 391 -11.65 19.11 -3.22
C GLY A 391 -11.97 18.31 -1.95
N VAL A 392 -12.76 18.90 -1.05
CA VAL A 392 -13.24 18.27 0.20
C VAL A 392 -14.39 17.31 -0.12
N PHE A 393 -14.06 16.22 -0.81
CA PHE A 393 -15.01 15.28 -1.41
C PHE A 393 -15.91 14.54 -0.40
N GLU A 394 -15.63 14.63 0.90
CA GLU A 394 -16.52 14.19 1.97
C GLU A 394 -17.84 14.98 1.96
N MET A 395 -17.79 16.27 1.62
CA MET A 395 -18.92 17.20 1.59
C MET A 395 -19.57 17.27 0.20
N ALA A 396 -20.90 17.25 0.12
CA ALA A 396 -21.64 17.25 -1.14
C ALA A 396 -21.42 18.54 -1.97
N SER A 397 -21.19 19.67 -1.31
CA SER A 397 -20.91 20.95 -1.96
C SER A 397 -19.52 21.03 -2.63
N PHE A 398 -18.59 20.15 -2.26
CA PHE A 398 -17.16 20.23 -2.62
C PHE A 398 -16.59 18.92 -3.19
N GLU A 399 -17.46 18.04 -3.69
CA GLU A 399 -17.07 16.77 -4.27
C GLU A 399 -17.05 16.72 -5.80
N LYS A 400 -17.58 17.75 -6.47
CA LYS A 400 -17.93 17.72 -7.89
C LYS A 400 -16.70 17.50 -8.78
N GLY A 401 -15.60 18.20 -8.52
CA GLY A 401 -14.36 18.07 -9.27
C GLY A 401 -13.69 16.71 -9.07
N THR A 402 -13.69 16.21 -7.82
CA THR A 402 -13.19 14.86 -7.51
C THR A 402 -14.06 13.79 -8.18
N LYS A 403 -15.38 13.92 -8.14
CA LYS A 403 -16.31 12.96 -8.74
C LYS A 403 -16.22 12.93 -10.27
N GLN A 404 -16.25 14.09 -10.93
CA GLN A 404 -16.19 14.17 -12.40
C GLN A 404 -14.88 13.58 -12.95
N MET A 405 -13.74 13.87 -12.33
CA MET A 405 -12.47 13.28 -12.74
C MET A 405 -12.42 11.76 -12.49
N MET A 406 -13.07 11.24 -11.44
CA MET A 406 -13.22 9.80 -11.25
C MET A 406 -14.07 9.15 -12.36
N GLU A 407 -15.18 9.78 -12.74
CA GLU A 407 -16.05 9.31 -13.83
C GLU A 407 -15.29 9.29 -15.16
N THR A 408 -14.57 10.37 -15.51
CA THR A 408 -13.72 10.44 -16.70
C THR A 408 -12.56 9.43 -16.69
N ILE A 409 -11.92 9.18 -15.54
CA ILE A 409 -10.89 8.12 -15.42
C ILE A 409 -11.50 6.74 -15.67
N VAL A 410 -12.71 6.49 -15.18
CA VAL A 410 -13.46 5.25 -15.44
C VAL A 410 -13.90 5.10 -16.90
N GLU A 411 -14.20 6.20 -17.61
CA GLU A 411 -14.44 6.18 -19.06
C GLU A 411 -13.19 5.68 -19.81
N VAL A 412 -12.06 6.39 -19.69
CA VAL A 412 -10.83 6.05 -20.43
C VAL A 412 -10.24 4.69 -20.03
N THR A 413 -10.50 4.22 -18.81
CA THR A 413 -10.10 2.87 -18.37
C THR A 413 -10.83 1.79 -19.16
N LYS A 414 -12.13 1.96 -19.46
CA LYS A 414 -12.89 1.04 -20.33
C LYS A 414 -12.39 1.05 -21.77
N GLU A 415 -11.85 2.19 -22.22
CA GLU A 415 -11.18 2.32 -23.52
C GLU A 415 -9.74 1.76 -23.53
N GLY A 416 -9.25 1.22 -22.41
CA GLY A 416 -7.96 0.53 -22.31
C GLY A 416 -6.80 1.37 -21.76
N ALA A 417 -7.04 2.56 -21.23
CA ALA A 417 -6.02 3.28 -20.45
C ALA A 417 -5.77 2.58 -19.10
N ALA A 418 -4.50 2.55 -18.66
CA ALA A 418 -4.13 1.99 -17.35
C ALA A 418 -4.33 3.05 -16.25
N SER A 419 -5.23 2.80 -15.29
CA SER A 419 -5.48 3.70 -14.16
C SER A 419 -5.06 3.10 -12.82
N VAL A 420 -4.15 3.79 -12.12
CA VAL A 420 -3.69 3.44 -10.77
C VAL A 420 -4.06 4.54 -9.78
N ILE A 421 -4.94 4.20 -8.85
CA ILE A 421 -5.38 5.08 -7.77
C ILE A 421 -4.56 4.77 -6.52
N GLY A 422 -3.96 5.79 -5.91
CA GLY A 422 -3.11 5.66 -4.72
C GLY A 422 -3.42 6.70 -3.65
N GLY A 423 -3.02 6.41 -2.41
CA GLY A 423 -3.34 7.22 -1.24
C GLY A 423 -4.73 6.88 -0.65
N GLY A 424 -4.86 7.06 0.67
CA GLY A 424 -6.06 6.62 1.41
C GLY A 424 -7.34 7.36 1.00
N ASP A 425 -7.22 8.66 0.73
CA ASP A 425 -8.36 9.55 0.49
C ASP A 425 -8.95 9.29 -0.90
N THR A 426 -8.12 9.20 -1.95
CA THR A 426 -8.58 8.85 -3.30
C THR A 426 -9.09 7.40 -3.37
N ALA A 427 -8.50 6.46 -2.63
CA ALA A 427 -9.06 5.11 -2.48
C ALA A 427 -10.38 5.08 -1.67
N THR A 428 -10.70 6.15 -0.93
CA THR A 428 -11.98 6.35 -0.25
C THR A 428 -12.98 7.03 -1.17
N ALA A 429 -12.56 7.97 -2.02
CA ALA A 429 -13.35 8.50 -3.12
C ALA A 429 -13.77 7.39 -4.11
N CYS A 430 -12.87 6.46 -4.47
CA CYS A 430 -13.22 5.30 -5.28
C CYS A 430 -14.36 4.46 -4.68
N LYS A 431 -14.41 4.35 -3.35
CA LYS A 431 -15.48 3.64 -2.63
C LYS A 431 -16.76 4.47 -2.54
N LYS A 432 -16.66 5.78 -2.33
CA LYS A 432 -17.83 6.70 -2.29
C LYS A 432 -18.60 6.69 -3.62
N TYR A 433 -17.90 6.47 -4.74
CA TYR A 433 -18.49 6.50 -6.08
C TYR A 433 -18.67 5.11 -6.73
N ASP A 434 -18.49 4.02 -5.97
CA ASP A 434 -18.54 2.64 -6.48
C ASP A 434 -17.69 2.43 -7.75
N THR A 435 -16.41 2.82 -7.72
CA THR A 435 -15.48 2.75 -8.87
C THR A 435 -14.23 1.89 -8.64
N VAL A 436 -14.11 1.24 -7.47
CA VAL A 436 -12.96 0.38 -7.09
C VAL A 436 -12.70 -0.75 -8.10
N ASP A 437 -13.78 -1.28 -8.69
CA ASP A 437 -13.84 -2.34 -9.70
C ASP A 437 -13.79 -1.81 -11.16
N LYS A 438 -13.84 -0.49 -11.34
CA LYS A 438 -13.96 0.20 -12.64
C LYS A 438 -12.66 0.92 -13.06
N VAL A 439 -11.72 1.09 -12.14
CA VAL A 439 -10.33 1.50 -12.39
C VAL A 439 -9.43 0.25 -12.54
N SER A 440 -8.28 0.34 -13.21
CA SER A 440 -7.40 -0.83 -13.42
C SER A 440 -6.86 -1.36 -12.08
N HIS A 441 -6.47 -0.46 -11.17
CA HIS A 441 -6.04 -0.82 -9.83
C HIS A 441 -6.28 0.30 -8.81
N CYS A 442 -7.11 0.02 -7.80
CA CYS A 442 -7.20 0.82 -6.59
C CYS A 442 -6.26 0.24 -5.52
N SER A 443 -5.17 0.95 -5.22
CA SER A 443 -4.18 0.52 -4.24
C SER A 443 -4.75 0.45 -2.82
N THR A 444 -4.30 -0.57 -2.08
CA THR A 444 -4.49 -0.73 -0.63
C THR A 444 -3.28 -0.24 0.17
N GLY A 445 -2.16 0.05 -0.49
CA GLY A 445 -0.86 0.34 0.12
C GLY A 445 -0.79 1.64 0.93
N GLY A 446 -1.64 2.63 0.63
CA GLY A 446 -1.63 3.93 1.30
C GLY A 446 -0.25 4.59 1.27
N GLY A 447 0.38 4.73 2.43
CA GLY A 447 1.75 5.25 2.55
C GLY A 447 2.81 4.42 1.81
N ALA A 448 2.64 3.10 1.68
CA ALA A 448 3.56 2.27 0.89
C ALA A 448 3.51 2.60 -0.61
N SER A 449 2.33 2.93 -1.15
CA SER A 449 2.22 3.43 -2.53
C SER A 449 2.78 4.83 -2.70
N LEU A 450 2.63 5.70 -1.71
CA LEU A 450 3.25 7.02 -1.73
C LEU A 450 4.77 6.89 -1.78
N GLU A 451 5.37 6.13 -0.86
CA GLU A 451 6.82 5.92 -0.84
C GLU A 451 7.36 5.23 -2.12
N LEU A 452 6.61 4.30 -2.71
CA LEU A 452 6.98 3.67 -3.98
C LEU A 452 6.90 4.66 -5.17
N LEU A 453 5.86 5.50 -5.21
CA LEU A 453 5.73 6.58 -6.22
C LEU A 453 6.70 7.75 -5.98
N GLU A 454 7.27 7.89 -4.79
CA GLU A 454 8.43 8.75 -4.49
C GLU A 454 9.77 8.11 -4.94
N GLY A 455 9.76 6.83 -5.35
CA GLY A 455 10.96 6.09 -5.76
C GLY A 455 11.77 5.49 -4.61
N LYS A 456 11.20 5.42 -3.40
CA LYS A 456 11.86 4.80 -2.24
C LYS A 456 11.84 3.28 -2.34
N VAL A 457 12.93 2.65 -1.89
CA VAL A 457 13.06 1.20 -1.79
C VAL A 457 12.28 0.70 -0.57
N LEU A 458 11.10 0.12 -0.78
CA LEU A 458 10.26 -0.45 0.28
C LEU A 458 10.96 -1.66 0.96
N PRO A 459 11.30 -1.63 2.26
CA PRO A 459 12.08 -2.71 2.90
C PRO A 459 11.44 -4.10 2.79
N GLY A 460 10.12 -4.21 2.93
CA GLY A 460 9.37 -5.46 2.82
C GLY A 460 9.15 -5.98 1.39
N VAL A 461 9.58 -5.22 0.38
CA VAL A 461 9.72 -5.68 -1.01
C VAL A 461 11.18 -6.00 -1.32
N ALA A 462 12.11 -5.15 -0.85
CA ALA A 462 13.53 -5.25 -1.12
C ALA A 462 14.21 -6.49 -0.52
N THR A 463 13.56 -7.15 0.45
CA THR A 463 13.95 -8.45 1.03
C THR A 463 13.49 -9.66 0.23
N LEU A 464 12.45 -9.51 -0.61
CA LEU A 464 11.90 -10.61 -1.38
C LEU A 464 12.88 -11.03 -2.48
N ASP A 465 12.91 -12.33 -2.75
CA ASP A 465 13.75 -12.89 -3.80
C ASP A 465 13.25 -12.39 -5.17
N ASP A 466 14.17 -12.13 -6.10
CA ASP A 466 13.82 -11.71 -7.46
C ASP A 466 13.22 -12.88 -8.26
N SER A 467 12.26 -12.63 -9.17
CA SER A 467 11.72 -13.71 -10.01
C SER A 467 12.82 -14.27 -10.92
N LYS A 468 12.82 -15.59 -11.13
CA LYS A 468 13.82 -16.30 -11.93
C LYS A 468 13.88 -15.82 -13.39
N ALA A 469 12.80 -15.23 -13.90
CA ALA A 469 12.78 -14.60 -15.22
C ALA A 469 13.79 -13.44 -15.40
N LEU A 470 14.40 -12.94 -14.32
CA LEU A 470 15.46 -11.94 -14.32
C LEU A 470 16.88 -12.53 -14.12
N ALA A 471 16.98 -13.83 -13.85
CA ALA A 471 18.28 -14.53 -13.71
C ALA A 471 18.78 -15.07 -15.06
N ASP A 472 17.88 -15.28 -16.01
CA ASP A 472 18.14 -15.82 -17.35
C ASP A 472 18.10 -14.72 -18.46
N ALA A 473 18.11 -13.43 -18.10
CA ALA A 473 17.92 -12.27 -18.98
C ALA A 473 19.01 -11.19 -18.82
#